data_AF-A0A2V8BEZ1-F1
#
_entry.id   AF-A0A2V8BEZ1-F1
#
_cell.length_a   1.000
_cell.length_b   1.000
_cell.length_c   1.000
_cell.angle_alpha   90.00
_cell.angle_beta   90.00
_cell.angle_gamma   90.00
#
_symmetry.space_group_name_H-M   'P 1'
#
loop_
_entity.id
_entity.type
_entity.pdbx_description
1 polymer ?
#
loop_
_entity_poly.entity_id
_entity_poly.type
_entity_poly.pdbx_seq_one_letter_code
_entity_poly.pdbx_strand_id
1 'polypeptide(L)'
;MALMSALGAALMLVTSSETLIAASYRNRVEALYAADAIAEHAIGELGSIADWDAVLGGLARSSFVDGAPAGTRVLADGVTVDLTQAVNMANCGKATPCSSADVLGNATGDRPWAGDNPVWQLFAYGPLGAMLPAGSINTPFYVLAMIADDPSECDGD
;
A
#
# COMPACT_ATOMS: atom_id res chain seq x y z
N MET A 1 -26.81 5.73 -44.99
CA MET A 1 -25.58 6.21 -44.31
C MET A 1 -25.68 6.14 -42.79
N ALA A 2 -26.79 6.59 -42.17
CA ALA A 2 -26.98 6.52 -40.71
C ALA A 2 -26.78 5.12 -40.09
N LEU A 3 -27.15 4.05 -40.80
CA LEU A 3 -26.98 2.68 -40.32
C LEU A 3 -25.49 2.27 -40.21
N MET A 4 -24.68 2.60 -41.21
CA MET A 4 -23.24 2.28 -41.21
C MET A 4 -22.49 3.08 -40.14
N SER A 5 -22.87 4.35 -39.93
CA SER A 5 -22.31 5.15 -38.82
C SER A 5 -22.71 4.60 -37.46
N ALA A 6 -23.95 4.10 -37.31
CA ALA A 6 -24.40 3.47 -36.06
C ALA A 6 -23.64 2.17 -35.76
N LEU A 7 -23.42 1.31 -36.76
CA LEU A 7 -22.61 0.11 -36.60
C LEU A 7 -21.15 0.45 -36.27
N GLY A 8 -20.57 1.46 -36.93
CA GLY A 8 -19.21 1.91 -36.65
C GLY A 8 -19.05 2.42 -35.20
N ALA A 9 -19.99 3.24 -34.73
CA ALA A 9 -20.00 3.73 -33.36
C ALA A 9 -20.18 2.61 -32.33
N ALA A 10 -21.08 1.65 -32.59
CA ALA A 10 -21.29 0.50 -31.72
C ALA A 10 -20.02 -0.35 -31.61
N LEU A 11 -19.35 -0.64 -32.74
CA LEU A 11 -18.10 -1.39 -32.74
C LEU A 11 -17.00 -0.65 -31.97
N MET A 12 -16.85 0.67 -32.16
CA MET A 12 -15.88 1.48 -31.41
C MET A 12 -16.12 1.44 -29.90
N LEU A 13 -17.38 1.51 -29.46
CA LEU A 13 -17.72 1.44 -28.04
C LEU A 13 -17.39 0.08 -27.44
N VAL A 14 -17.71 -1.01 -28.15
CA VAL A 14 -17.40 -2.38 -27.71
C VAL A 14 -15.88 -2.56 -27.59
N THR A 15 -15.12 -2.24 -28.64
CA THR A 15 -13.66 -2.42 -28.62
C THR A 15 -12.97 -1.55 -27.57
N SER A 16 -13.42 -0.31 -27.38
CA SER A 16 -12.88 0.57 -26.33
C SER A 16 -13.16 0.02 -24.94
N SER A 17 -14.36 -0.49 -24.71
CA SER A 17 -14.75 -1.08 -23.42
C SER A 17 -13.94 -2.34 -23.12
N GLU A 18 -13.80 -3.25 -24.08
CA GLU A 18 -12.97 -4.46 -23.93
C GLU A 18 -11.51 -4.13 -23.64
N THR A 19 -10.97 -3.10 -24.30
CA THR A 19 -9.59 -2.63 -24.08
C THR A 19 -9.40 -2.12 -22.64
N LEU A 20 -10.35 -1.34 -22.14
CA LEU A 20 -10.33 -0.83 -20.76
C LEU A 20 -10.48 -1.94 -19.73
N ILE A 21 -11.37 -2.92 -19.97
CA ILE A 21 -11.56 -4.08 -19.10
C ILE A 21 -10.27 -4.91 -19.04
N ALA A 22 -9.68 -5.22 -20.20
CA ALA A 22 -8.45 -6.00 -20.27
C ALA A 22 -7.27 -5.27 -19.59
N ALA A 23 -7.17 -3.95 -19.74
CA ALA A 23 -6.17 -3.15 -19.05
C ALA A 23 -6.38 -3.16 -17.52
N SER A 24 -7.62 -2.92 -17.06
CA SER A 24 -7.97 -2.95 -15.63
C SER A 24 -7.70 -4.32 -15.01
N TYR A 25 -8.03 -5.41 -15.72
CA TYR A 25 -7.74 -6.77 -15.26
C TYR A 25 -6.23 -7.01 -15.09
N ARG A 26 -5.41 -6.67 -16.10
CA ARG A 26 -3.94 -6.80 -16.00
C ARG A 26 -3.38 -5.99 -14.83
N ASN A 27 -3.80 -4.73 -14.69
CA ASN A 27 -3.33 -3.86 -13.62
C ASN A 27 -3.71 -4.41 -12.24
N ARG A 28 -4.92 -4.98 -12.08
CA ARG A 28 -5.33 -5.59 -10.80
C ARG A 28 -4.54 -6.83 -10.45
N VAL A 29 -4.28 -7.70 -11.45
CA VAL A 29 -3.48 -8.91 -11.24
C VAL A 29 -2.05 -8.53 -10.87
N GLU A 30 -1.45 -7.56 -11.56
CA GLU A 30 -0.12 -7.06 -11.24
C GLU A 30 -0.08 -6.39 -9.85
N ALA A 31 -1.11 -5.62 -9.48
CA ALA A 31 -1.23 -5.03 -8.14
C ALA A 31 -1.30 -6.09 -7.04
N LEU A 32 -2.02 -7.20 -7.27
CA LEU A 32 -2.10 -8.30 -6.33
C LEU A 32 -0.73 -8.98 -6.16
N TYR A 33 -0.03 -9.28 -7.26
CA TYR A 33 1.32 -9.83 -7.20
C TYR A 33 2.33 -8.85 -6.56
N ALA A 34 2.16 -7.55 -6.77
CA ALA A 34 2.96 -6.51 -6.13
C ALA A 34 2.75 -6.53 -4.59
N ALA A 35 1.50 -6.66 -4.15
CA ALA A 35 1.15 -6.77 -2.75
C ALA A 35 1.70 -8.06 -2.11
N ASP A 36 1.57 -9.19 -2.79
CA ASP A 36 2.14 -10.47 -2.33
C ASP A 36 3.67 -10.38 -2.23
N ALA A 37 4.33 -9.79 -3.23
CA ALA A 37 5.78 -9.65 -3.22
C ALA A 37 6.30 -8.83 -2.03
N ILE A 38 5.68 -7.70 -1.71
CA ILE A 38 6.08 -6.90 -0.54
C ILE A 38 5.74 -7.60 0.79
N ALA A 39 4.64 -8.34 0.85
CA ALA A 39 4.26 -9.10 2.03
C ALA A 39 5.26 -10.23 2.31
N GLU A 40 5.59 -11.04 1.31
CA GLU A 40 6.57 -12.13 1.43
C GLU A 40 7.97 -11.60 1.77
N HIS A 41 8.37 -10.48 1.14
CA HIS A 41 9.63 -9.80 1.47
C HIS A 41 9.66 -9.36 2.95
N ALA A 42 8.58 -8.71 3.41
CA ALA A 42 8.47 -8.25 4.80
C ALA A 42 8.49 -9.43 5.80
N ILE A 43 7.72 -10.49 5.56
CA ILE A 43 7.69 -11.69 6.40
C ILE A 43 9.07 -12.34 6.48
N GLY A 44 9.76 -12.46 5.34
CA GLY A 44 11.10 -13.02 5.29
C GLY A 44 12.12 -12.24 6.12
N GLU A 45 12.08 -10.91 6.07
CA GLU A 45 12.99 -10.08 6.87
C GLU A 45 12.60 -10.04 8.35
N LEU A 46 11.31 -10.01 8.69
CA LEU A 46 10.85 -10.02 10.08
C LEU A 46 11.35 -11.24 10.85
N GLY A 47 11.37 -12.41 10.20
CA GLY A 47 11.91 -13.63 10.80
C GLY A 47 13.39 -13.55 11.20
N SER A 48 14.12 -12.54 10.72
CA SER A 48 15.53 -12.28 11.07
C SER A 48 15.73 -11.21 12.15
N ILE A 49 14.67 -10.49 12.53
CA ILE A 49 14.74 -9.42 13.53
C ILE A 49 14.40 -10.00 14.91
N ALA A 50 15.29 -9.79 15.88
CA ALA A 50 15.10 -10.28 17.24
C ALA A 50 14.31 -9.30 18.14
N ASP A 51 14.39 -8.01 17.85
CA ASP A 51 13.79 -6.92 18.63
C ASP A 51 12.50 -6.45 17.93
N TRP A 52 11.36 -6.98 18.36
CA TRP A 52 10.04 -6.64 17.80
C TRP A 52 9.55 -5.27 18.27
N ASP A 53 9.89 -4.86 19.50
CA ASP A 53 9.60 -3.52 20.01
C ASP A 53 10.22 -2.44 19.11
N ALA A 54 11.43 -2.68 18.59
CA ALA A 54 12.04 -1.77 17.63
C ALA A 54 11.27 -1.72 16.29
N VAL A 55 10.64 -2.81 15.85
CA VAL A 55 9.80 -2.84 14.65
C VAL A 55 8.48 -2.10 14.89
N LEU A 56 7.79 -2.40 16.00
CA LEU A 56 6.53 -1.78 16.41
C LEU A 56 6.69 -0.29 16.74
N GLY A 57 7.84 0.10 17.28
CA GLY A 57 8.22 1.50 17.46
C GLY A 57 8.69 2.20 16.17
N GLY A 58 8.74 1.48 15.05
CA GLY A 58 9.16 1.99 13.74
C GLY A 58 10.65 2.37 13.69
N LEU A 59 11.48 1.88 14.60
CA LEU A 59 12.92 2.12 14.68
C LEU A 59 13.71 1.15 13.79
N ALA A 60 13.27 -0.10 13.72
CA ALA A 60 13.78 -1.12 12.80
C ALA A 60 12.91 -1.17 11.53
N ARG A 61 13.57 -1.26 10.37
CA ARG A 61 12.91 -1.30 9.06
C ARG A 61 13.59 -2.32 8.16
N SER A 62 12.86 -2.70 7.12
CA SER A 62 13.33 -3.51 6.01
C SER A 62 14.58 -2.92 5.36
N SER A 63 15.41 -3.78 4.75
CA SER A 63 16.44 -3.32 3.82
C SER A 63 15.87 -2.70 2.54
N PHE A 64 14.61 -2.97 2.24
CA PHE A 64 13.85 -2.39 1.14
C PHE A 64 13.10 -1.13 1.60
N VAL A 65 13.84 -0.04 1.73
CA VAL A 65 13.30 1.31 1.96
C VAL A 65 13.94 2.30 1.01
N ASP A 66 13.13 3.22 0.46
CA ASP A 66 13.59 4.19 -0.53
C ASP A 66 13.91 5.59 0.05
N GLY A 67 13.96 5.72 1.37
CA GLY A 67 14.24 6.99 2.04
C GLY A 67 13.67 7.08 3.45
N ALA A 68 13.20 8.27 3.83
CA ALA A 68 12.52 8.48 5.10
C ALA A 68 11.11 7.86 5.09
N PRO A 69 10.59 7.38 6.25
CA PRO A 69 9.28 6.71 6.36
C PRO A 69 8.11 7.73 6.34
N ALA A 70 8.23 8.78 5.54
CA ALA A 70 7.30 9.89 5.48
C ALA A 70 7.47 10.64 4.16
N GLY A 71 6.52 11.54 3.91
CA GLY A 71 6.55 12.48 2.79
C GLY A 71 6.15 11.86 1.45
N THR A 72 6.25 12.69 0.41
CA THR A 72 5.74 12.38 -0.92
C THR A 72 6.81 11.78 -1.82
N ARG A 73 6.44 10.78 -2.60
CA ARG A 73 7.20 10.21 -3.71
C ARG A 73 6.55 10.59 -5.03
N VAL A 74 7.36 10.98 -6.01
CA VAL A 74 6.89 11.22 -7.38
C VAL A 74 7.29 10.01 -8.21
N LEU A 75 6.29 9.33 -8.78
CA LEU A 75 6.48 8.17 -9.63
C LEU A 75 6.89 8.59 -11.05
N ALA A 76 7.32 7.63 -11.86
CA ALA A 76 7.81 7.90 -13.22
C ALA A 76 6.74 8.48 -14.16
N ASP A 77 5.46 8.24 -13.87
CA ASP A 77 4.31 8.80 -14.58
C ASP A 77 3.87 10.18 -14.04
N GLY A 78 4.57 10.72 -13.04
CA GLY A 78 4.27 11.98 -12.37
C GLY A 78 3.22 11.88 -11.28
N VAL A 79 2.63 10.69 -11.03
CA VAL A 79 1.71 10.46 -9.92
C VAL A 79 2.46 10.55 -8.60
N THR A 80 1.81 11.08 -7.57
CA THR A 80 2.39 11.24 -6.24
C THR A 80 1.84 10.21 -5.26
N VAL A 81 2.72 9.60 -4.47
CA VAL A 81 2.37 8.74 -3.34
C VAL A 81 2.80 9.45 -2.05
N ASP A 82 1.87 9.70 -1.14
CA ASP A 82 2.17 10.31 0.17
C ASP A 82 2.18 9.22 1.26
N LEU A 83 3.38 8.93 1.77
CA LEU A 83 3.59 7.91 2.79
C LEU A 83 3.01 8.31 4.14
N THR A 84 3.04 9.60 4.46
CA THR A 84 2.44 10.13 5.70
C THR A 84 0.92 10.01 5.65
N GLN A 85 0.33 10.32 4.50
CA GLN A 85 -1.11 10.11 4.28
C GLN A 85 -1.49 8.63 4.39
N ALA A 86 -0.70 7.71 3.82
CA ALA A 86 -0.97 6.28 3.88
C ALA A 86 -0.99 5.76 5.33
N VAL A 87 -0.01 6.14 6.14
CA VAL A 87 0.05 5.78 7.57
C VAL A 87 -1.12 6.36 8.34
N ASN A 88 -1.47 7.63 8.12
CA ASN A 88 -2.63 8.25 8.77
C ASN A 88 -3.95 7.57 8.39
N MET A 89 -4.07 7.12 7.14
CA MET A 89 -5.25 6.39 6.67
C MET A 89 -5.37 5.03 7.37
N ALA A 90 -4.26 4.31 7.55
CA ALA A 90 -4.25 3.04 8.26
C ALA A 90 -4.55 3.20 9.77
N ASN A 91 -4.03 4.25 10.39
CA ASN A 91 -4.17 4.46 11.83
C ASN A 91 -5.49 5.11 12.25
N CYS A 92 -6.02 6.05 11.46
CA CYS A 92 -7.21 6.81 11.85
C CYS A 92 -8.17 7.17 10.70
N GLY A 93 -7.99 6.61 9.49
CA GLY A 93 -8.89 6.86 8.36
C GLY A 93 -8.88 8.29 7.83
N LYS A 94 -7.83 9.07 8.14
CA LYS A 94 -7.72 10.50 7.78
C LYS A 94 -6.47 10.76 6.93
N ALA A 95 -6.53 11.82 6.14
CA ALA A 95 -5.36 12.31 5.41
C ALA A 95 -4.43 13.19 6.28
N THR A 96 -4.98 13.80 7.34
CA THR A 96 -4.25 14.65 8.28
C THR A 96 -3.60 13.82 9.39
N PRO A 97 -2.58 14.35 10.09
CA PRO A 97 -1.94 13.66 11.21
C PRO A 97 -2.95 13.16 12.25
N CYS A 98 -2.82 11.90 12.66
CA CYS A 98 -3.63 11.32 13.72
C CYS A 98 -3.21 11.91 15.09
N SER A 99 -4.18 12.30 15.91
CA SER A 99 -3.96 12.60 17.32
C SER A 99 -3.92 11.31 18.15
N SER A 100 -3.43 11.39 19.40
CA SER A 100 -3.47 10.24 20.31
C SER A 100 -4.89 9.72 20.53
N ALA A 101 -5.88 10.61 20.59
CA ALA A 101 -7.29 10.23 20.71
C ALA A 101 -7.82 9.51 19.46
N ASP A 102 -7.25 9.79 18.27
CA ASP A 102 -7.65 9.12 17.03
C ASP A 102 -7.15 7.68 16.98
N VAL A 103 -5.93 7.42 17.46
CA VAL A 103 -5.30 6.10 17.42
C VAL A 103 -5.94 5.14 18.43
N LEU A 104 -6.31 5.67 19.60
CA LEU A 104 -7.01 4.94 20.68
C LEU A 104 -8.52 4.81 20.44
N GLY A 105 -9.10 5.68 19.62
CA GLY A 105 -10.54 5.79 19.45
C GLY A 105 -11.12 4.74 18.53
N ASN A 106 -12.25 4.14 18.91
CA ASN A 106 -13.06 3.31 18.02
C ASN A 106 -14.00 4.16 17.13
N ALA A 107 -13.47 5.20 16.49
CA ALA A 107 -14.28 6.22 15.82
C ALA A 107 -15.07 5.68 14.61
N THR A 108 -14.55 4.66 13.92
CA THR A 108 -15.20 4.03 12.76
C THR A 108 -15.90 2.72 13.10
N GLY A 109 -15.72 2.17 14.31
CA GLY A 109 -16.18 0.83 14.68
C GLY A 109 -15.14 -0.27 14.42
N ASP A 110 -14.08 0.02 13.66
CA ASP A 110 -13.07 -0.95 13.20
C ASP A 110 -11.89 -1.12 14.17
N ARG A 111 -11.87 -0.40 15.31
CA ARG A 111 -10.78 -0.37 16.30
C ARG A 111 -11.31 -0.54 17.73
N PRO A 112 -11.97 -1.68 18.06
CA PRO A 112 -12.68 -1.88 19.33
C PRO A 112 -11.79 -2.10 20.57
N TRP A 113 -10.46 -2.18 20.41
CA TRP A 113 -9.54 -2.64 21.46
C TRP A 113 -8.91 -1.52 22.31
N ALA A 114 -9.32 -0.27 22.08
CA ALA A 114 -8.91 0.90 22.84
C ALA A 114 -7.38 1.09 22.88
N GLY A 115 -6.72 0.71 23.99
CA GLY A 115 -5.27 0.79 24.16
C GLY A 115 -4.53 -0.15 23.21
N ASP A 116 -5.09 -1.33 22.99
CA ASP A 116 -4.49 -2.42 22.20
C ASP A 116 -4.91 -2.29 20.71
N ASN A 117 -5.17 -1.06 20.27
CA ASN A 117 -5.55 -0.79 18.89
C ASN A 117 -4.30 -0.74 18.01
N PRO A 118 -4.19 -1.60 16.97
CA PRO A 118 -2.96 -1.73 16.17
C PRO A 118 -2.45 -0.38 15.64
N VAL A 119 -1.22 0.00 16.01
CA VAL A 119 -0.57 1.22 15.52
C VAL A 119 0.37 0.88 14.36
N TRP A 120 -0.08 1.17 13.14
CA TRP A 120 0.64 0.87 11.92
C TRP A 120 1.88 1.76 11.74
N GLN A 121 3.02 1.10 11.58
CA GLN A 121 4.31 1.68 11.18
C GLN A 121 4.71 1.21 9.79
N LEU A 122 5.39 2.06 9.02
CA LEU A 122 6.00 1.66 7.74
C LEU A 122 7.25 0.83 7.99
N PHE A 123 7.26 -0.40 7.46
CA PHE A 123 8.37 -1.32 7.57
C PHE A 123 9.20 -1.43 6.30
N ALA A 124 8.55 -1.65 5.15
CA ALA A 124 9.18 -1.79 3.84
C ALA A 124 8.42 -0.95 2.81
N TYR A 125 9.11 -0.23 1.94
CA TYR A 125 8.46 0.60 0.92
C TYR A 125 9.41 1.04 -0.19
N GLY A 126 8.87 1.16 -1.39
CA GLY A 126 9.60 1.65 -2.55
C GLY A 126 8.94 1.27 -3.86
N PRO A 127 9.54 1.68 -5.00
CA PRO A 127 9.11 1.20 -6.31
C PRO A 127 9.37 -0.31 -6.42
N LEU A 128 8.36 -1.09 -6.81
CA LEU A 128 8.46 -2.56 -6.89
C LEU A 128 9.61 -3.01 -7.80
N GLY A 129 9.89 -2.25 -8.85
CA GLY A 129 11.01 -2.50 -9.76
C GLY A 129 12.41 -2.47 -9.09
N ALA A 130 12.53 -1.95 -7.86
CA ALA A 130 13.77 -1.95 -7.10
C ALA A 130 13.97 -3.20 -6.21
N MET A 131 12.97 -4.09 -6.10
CA MET A 131 13.14 -5.36 -5.36
C MET A 131 14.04 -6.35 -6.08
N LEU A 132 14.08 -6.28 -7.41
CA LEU A 132 14.93 -7.11 -8.26
C LEU A 132 16.00 -6.26 -8.95
N PRO A 133 17.07 -6.88 -9.46
CA PRO A 133 18.08 -6.17 -10.26
C PRO A 133 17.45 -5.33 -11.38
N ALA A 134 18.01 -4.14 -11.61
CA ALA A 134 17.47 -3.16 -12.54
C ALA A 134 17.18 -3.77 -13.94
N GLY A 135 15.98 -3.50 -14.47
CA GLY A 135 15.53 -4.00 -15.77
C GLY A 135 14.88 -5.39 -15.75
N SER A 136 14.80 -6.06 -14.59
CA SER A 136 14.15 -7.38 -14.47
C SER A 136 12.62 -7.29 -14.42
N ILE A 137 12.07 -6.20 -13.89
CA ILE A 137 10.63 -5.94 -13.81
C ILE A 137 10.37 -4.53 -14.36
N ASN A 138 9.39 -4.42 -15.25
CA ASN A 138 8.85 -3.13 -15.69
C ASN A 138 7.44 -2.98 -15.14
N THR A 139 7.31 -2.30 -14.01
CA THR A 139 6.07 -2.16 -13.25
C THR A 139 5.91 -0.72 -12.76
N PRO A 140 4.70 -0.13 -12.82
CA PRO A 140 4.44 1.19 -12.29
C PRO A 140 4.16 1.19 -10.78
N PHE A 141 4.11 0.01 -10.13
CA PHE A 141 3.67 -0.08 -8.74
C PHE A 141 4.72 0.44 -7.76
N TYR A 142 4.26 1.30 -6.87
CA TYR A 142 4.91 1.62 -5.61
C TYR A 142 4.25 0.80 -4.51
N VAL A 143 5.03 0.09 -3.71
CA VAL A 143 4.54 -0.83 -2.70
C VAL A 143 4.94 -0.38 -1.31
N LEU A 144 4.11 -0.75 -0.33
CA LEU A 144 4.34 -0.52 1.08
C LEU A 144 3.90 -1.75 1.88
N ALA A 145 4.67 -2.13 2.88
CA ALA A 145 4.27 -3.01 3.95
C ALA A 145 4.32 -2.23 5.26
N MET A 146 3.22 -2.33 6.00
CA MET A 146 3.09 -1.77 7.33
C MET A 146 2.96 -2.91 8.34
N ILE A 147 3.46 -2.66 9.55
CA ILE A 147 3.40 -3.58 10.67
C ILE A 147 2.74 -2.84 11.82
N ALA A 148 1.87 -3.54 12.53
CA ALA A 148 1.26 -3.09 13.75
C ALA A 148 1.18 -4.28 14.70
N ASP A 149 1.08 -4.00 15.98
CA ASP A 149 0.86 -5.05 16.96
C ASP A 149 -0.55 -5.62 16.84
N ASP A 150 -0.73 -6.86 17.30
CA ASP A 150 -2.02 -7.52 17.30
C ASP A 150 -2.84 -7.16 18.56
N PRO A 151 -4.17 -7.11 18.45
CA PRO A 151 -5.01 -6.64 19.55
C PRO A 151 -5.28 -7.69 20.64
N SER A 152 -4.60 -8.84 20.62
CA SER A 152 -4.83 -9.93 21.57
C SER A 152 -3.92 -9.88 22.79
N GLU A 153 -2.82 -9.11 22.72
CA GLU A 153 -1.96 -8.80 23.85
C GLU A 153 -2.46 -7.51 24.53
N CYS A 154 -2.30 -7.38 25.86
CA CYS A 154 -2.95 -6.32 26.68
C CYS A 154 -1.93 -5.32 27.25
N ASP A 155 -0.76 -5.20 26.62
CA ASP A 155 0.35 -4.33 26.97
C ASP A 155 0.36 -2.98 26.24
N GLY A 156 -0.41 -2.85 25.16
CA GLY A 156 -0.77 -1.57 24.55
C GLY A 156 0.31 -0.94 23.69
N ASP A 157 1.13 -1.76 23.04
CA ASP A 157 2.12 -1.42 22.01
C ASP A 157 1.59 -1.44 20.55
#